data_AF-A0A7Y4II06-F1
#
_entry.id   AF-A0A7Y4II06-F1
#
_cell.length_a   1.000
_cell.length_b   1.000
_cell.length_c   1.000
_cell.angle_alpha   90.00
_cell.angle_beta   90.00
_cell.angle_gamma   90.00
#
_symmetry.space_group_name_H-M   'P 1'
#
loop_
_entity.id
_entity.type
_entity.pdbx_description
1 polymer ?
#
loop_
_entity_poly.entity_id
_entity_poly.type
_entity_poly.pdbx_seq_one_letter_code
_entity_poly.pdbx_strand_id
1 'polypeptide(L)'
;MSTPPSQRAPRPAHHQQERRWSRGVTERSNALDLEEGVFTRDPKDMARSLKRSAEQSRRRKASPFQSAMSMLSFFENRAGRGLTPERRHAVEQAKDELRRLYGRPTKGTPPA
;
A
#
# COMPACT_ATOMS: atom_id res chain seq x y z
N MET A 1 38.64 -37.59 -5.54
CA MET A 1 38.10 -36.88 -4.36
C MET A 1 38.19 -35.38 -4.62
N SER A 2 37.18 -34.63 -4.18
CA SER A 2 37.07 -33.16 -4.10
C SER A 2 36.57 -32.40 -5.34
N THR A 3 35.24 -32.37 -5.48
CA THR A 3 34.44 -31.38 -6.22
C THR A 3 34.34 -30.09 -5.36
N PRO A 4 34.47 -28.87 -5.93
CA PRO A 4 34.23 -27.64 -5.17
C PRO A 4 32.73 -27.41 -4.93
N PRO A 5 32.31 -26.89 -3.76
CA PRO A 5 30.90 -26.63 -3.49
C PRO A 5 30.43 -25.41 -4.28
N SER A 6 29.35 -25.64 -5.04
CA SER A 6 28.60 -24.65 -5.81
C SER A 6 28.06 -23.55 -4.88
N GLN A 7 28.47 -22.30 -5.11
CA GLN A 7 27.95 -21.12 -4.42
C GLN A 7 26.46 -20.94 -4.75
N ARG A 8 25.57 -21.45 -3.89
CA ARG A 8 24.15 -21.12 -3.93
C ARG A 8 23.92 -19.80 -3.21
N ALA A 9 23.80 -18.72 -3.99
CA ALA A 9 23.23 -17.47 -3.53
C ALA A 9 21.76 -17.70 -3.08
N PRO A 10 21.34 -17.25 -1.89
CA PRO A 10 19.93 -17.20 -1.55
C PRO A 10 19.25 -16.12 -2.42
N ARG A 11 18.37 -16.56 -3.31
CA ARG A 11 17.50 -15.69 -4.11
C ARG A 11 16.53 -14.97 -3.17
N PRO A 12 16.26 -13.66 -3.31
CA PRO A 12 15.36 -12.95 -2.43
C PRO A 12 13.93 -13.49 -2.62
N ALA A 13 13.48 -14.30 -1.67
CA ALA A 13 12.12 -14.78 -1.58
C ALA A 13 11.24 -13.68 -0.97
N HIS A 14 10.86 -12.66 -1.76
CA HIS A 14 9.95 -11.63 -1.26
C HIS A 14 8.92 -11.09 -2.28
N HIS A 15 8.62 -11.82 -3.36
CA HIS A 15 7.70 -11.34 -4.41
C HIS A 15 6.46 -12.22 -4.67
N GLN A 16 6.24 -13.31 -3.93
CA GLN A 16 5.07 -14.18 -4.20
C GLN A 16 3.76 -13.67 -3.54
N GLN A 17 3.84 -12.83 -2.52
CA GLN A 17 2.64 -12.29 -1.86
C GLN A 17 2.05 -11.08 -2.59
N GLU A 18 2.86 -10.25 -3.24
CA GLU A 18 2.40 -9.05 -3.97
C GLU A 18 1.49 -9.39 -5.16
N ARG A 19 1.79 -10.47 -5.90
CA ARG A 19 0.98 -10.89 -7.06
C ARG A 19 -0.44 -11.35 -6.70
N ARG A 20 -0.66 -11.79 -5.46
CA ARG A 20 -1.99 -12.24 -4.99
C ARG A 20 -2.88 -11.09 -4.51
N TRP A 21 -2.28 -9.92 -4.32
CA TRP A 21 -2.94 -8.74 -3.79
C TRP A 21 -3.48 -7.83 -4.89
N SER A 22 -2.69 -7.59 -5.94
CA SER A 22 -3.12 -6.86 -7.14
C SER A 22 -4.40 -7.47 -7.75
N ARG A 23 -4.51 -8.81 -7.72
CA ARG A 23 -5.69 -9.53 -8.23
C ARG A 23 -6.97 -9.29 -7.40
N GLY A 24 -6.85 -9.21 -6.07
CA GLY A 24 -8.01 -8.99 -5.18
C GLY A 24 -8.56 -7.55 -5.17
N VAL A 25 -7.71 -6.58 -5.51
CA VAL A 25 -8.09 -5.16 -5.64
C VAL A 25 -8.94 -4.92 -6.88
N THR A 26 -8.71 -5.70 -7.94
CA THR A 26 -9.47 -5.65 -9.20
C THR A 26 -10.91 -6.15 -9.05
N GLU A 27 -11.14 -7.15 -8.20
CA GLU A 27 -12.46 -7.76 -8.02
C GLU A 27 -13.36 -7.03 -7.02
N ARG A 28 -12.82 -6.41 -5.96
CA ARG A 28 -13.65 -6.06 -4.80
C ARG A 28 -14.11 -4.62 -4.67
N SER A 29 -13.42 -3.61 -5.19
CA SER A 29 -13.92 -2.22 -5.23
C SER A 29 -12.85 -1.28 -5.76
N ASN A 30 -13.14 -0.58 -6.87
CA ASN A 30 -12.34 0.53 -7.39
C ASN A 30 -10.83 0.19 -7.50
N ALA A 31 -10.46 -0.75 -8.37
CA ALA A 31 -9.06 -0.88 -8.77
C ALA A 31 -8.62 0.44 -9.41
N LEU A 32 -7.99 1.26 -8.58
CA LEU A 32 -7.12 2.31 -9.03
C LEU A 32 -5.96 1.62 -9.76
N ASP A 33 -5.40 2.29 -10.76
CA ASP A 33 -4.16 1.83 -11.39
C ASP A 33 -3.05 2.02 -10.34
N LEU A 34 -2.91 1.00 -9.47
CA LEU A 34 -1.96 1.02 -8.39
C LEU A 34 -0.61 0.62 -8.96
N GLU A 35 0.34 1.55 -8.86
CA GLU A 35 1.72 1.27 -9.19
C GLU A 35 2.22 0.09 -8.35
N GLU A 36 2.90 -0.85 -9.01
CA GLU A 36 3.45 -2.05 -8.35
C GLU A 36 4.39 -1.60 -7.22
N GLY A 37 4.19 -2.14 -6.01
CA GLY A 37 4.98 -1.74 -4.84
C GLY A 37 4.58 -0.39 -4.20
N VAL A 38 3.42 0.21 -4.51
CA VAL A 38 2.98 1.45 -3.80
C VAL A 38 2.95 1.28 -2.28
N PHE A 39 2.61 0.07 -1.82
CA PHE A 39 2.58 -0.23 -0.40
C PHE A 39 3.95 -0.49 0.17
N THR A 40 5.00 -0.73 -0.63
CA THR A 40 6.39 -0.96 -0.17
C THR A 40 7.19 0.30 0.07
N ARG A 41 6.69 1.44 -0.41
CA ARG A 41 7.33 2.75 -0.31
C ARG A 41 7.10 3.42 1.05
N ASP A 42 7.78 4.55 1.23
CA ASP A 42 7.58 5.46 2.35
C ASP A 42 6.12 5.92 2.48
N PRO A 43 5.64 6.20 3.70
CA PRO A 43 4.26 6.62 3.96
C PRO A 43 3.80 7.80 3.10
N LYS A 44 4.70 8.77 2.88
CA LYS A 44 4.40 9.97 2.09
C LYS A 44 4.19 9.64 0.61
N ASP A 45 5.02 8.77 0.07
CA ASP A 45 4.94 8.40 -1.34
C ASP A 45 3.79 7.44 -1.60
N MET A 46 3.47 6.57 -0.63
CA MET A 46 2.25 5.78 -0.62
C MET A 46 1.01 6.68 -0.72
N ALA A 47 0.92 7.71 0.13
CA ALA A 47 -0.20 8.66 0.11
C ALA A 47 -0.30 9.43 -1.22
N ARG A 48 0.83 9.90 -1.76
CA ARG A 48 0.88 10.62 -3.04
C ARG A 48 0.50 9.73 -4.22
N SER A 49 1.05 8.52 -4.33
CA SER A 49 0.69 7.60 -5.41
C SER A 49 -0.77 7.20 -5.30
N LEU A 50 -1.28 6.89 -4.10
CA LEU A 50 -2.70 6.60 -3.92
C LEU A 50 -3.60 7.78 -4.30
N LYS A 51 -3.21 9.02 -3.95
CA LYS A 51 -3.92 10.22 -4.41
C LYS A 51 -3.96 10.30 -5.93
N ARG A 52 -2.81 10.18 -6.61
CA ARG A 52 -2.74 10.24 -8.07
C ARG A 52 -3.56 9.14 -8.73
N SER A 53 -3.41 7.89 -8.30
CA SER A 53 -4.18 6.76 -8.83
C SER A 53 -5.68 6.94 -8.57
N ALA A 54 -6.04 7.47 -7.39
CA ALA A 54 -7.41 7.81 -7.06
C ALA A 54 -7.96 8.90 -7.97
N GLU A 55 -7.21 9.98 -8.22
CA GLU A 55 -7.61 11.09 -9.09
C GLU A 55 -7.76 10.66 -10.55
N GLN A 56 -6.83 9.83 -11.04
CA GLN A 56 -6.79 9.36 -12.43
C GLN A 56 -7.88 8.32 -12.75
N SER A 57 -8.36 7.58 -11.75
CA SER A 57 -9.37 6.55 -11.99
C SER A 57 -10.70 7.17 -12.44
N ARG A 58 -11.16 6.80 -13.63
CA ARG A 58 -12.45 7.22 -14.19
C ARG A 58 -13.61 6.29 -13.81
N ARG A 59 -13.32 5.13 -13.21
CA ARG A 59 -14.30 4.09 -12.85
C ARG A 59 -14.78 4.17 -11.39
N ARG A 60 -14.86 5.38 -10.83
CA ARG A 60 -15.08 5.59 -9.40
C ARG A 60 -16.57 5.65 -9.05
N LYS A 61 -16.98 4.88 -8.03
CA LYS A 61 -18.27 5.06 -7.34
C LYS A 61 -18.19 6.01 -6.12
N ALA A 62 -16.98 6.41 -5.73
CA ALA A 62 -16.72 7.19 -4.50
C ALA A 62 -15.70 8.31 -4.75
N SER A 63 -15.57 9.23 -3.80
CA SER A 63 -14.59 10.32 -3.90
C SER A 63 -13.14 9.78 -3.96
N PRO A 64 -12.20 10.53 -4.59
CA PRO A 64 -10.79 10.17 -4.63
C PRO A 64 -10.21 9.84 -3.24
N PHE A 65 -10.53 10.67 -2.24
CA PHE A 65 -10.11 10.48 -0.86
C PHE A 65 -10.63 9.16 -0.26
N GLN A 66 -11.93 8.89 -0.40
CA GLN A 66 -12.53 7.65 0.11
C GLN A 66 -11.92 6.43 -0.57
N SER A 67 -11.67 6.51 -1.87
CA SER A 67 -11.05 5.42 -2.64
C SER A 67 -9.63 5.12 -2.12
N ALA A 68 -8.81 6.15 -1.92
CA ALA A 68 -7.47 5.99 -1.38
C ALA A 68 -7.45 5.52 0.09
N MET A 69 -8.35 6.02 0.93
CA MET A 69 -8.48 5.57 2.33
C MET A 69 -8.93 4.11 2.44
N SER A 70 -9.96 3.73 1.68
CA SER A 70 -10.43 2.35 1.63
C SER A 70 -9.32 1.42 1.15
N MET A 71 -8.45 1.88 0.26
CA MET A 71 -7.30 1.11 -0.21
C MET A 71 -6.27 0.83 0.90
N LEU A 72 -5.96 1.82 1.72
CA LEU A 72 -5.07 1.67 2.89
C LEU A 72 -5.68 0.74 3.95
N SER A 73 -6.96 0.92 4.27
CA SER A 73 -7.67 0.05 5.23
C SER A 73 -7.80 -1.38 4.71
N PHE A 74 -8.08 -1.56 3.42
CA PHE A 74 -8.09 -2.88 2.79
C PHE A 74 -6.73 -3.56 2.89
N PHE A 75 -5.65 -2.80 2.69
CA PHE A 75 -4.31 -3.35 2.84
C PHE A 75 -4.04 -3.79 4.27
N GLU A 76 -4.30 -2.96 5.27
CA GLU A 76 -4.16 -3.36 6.66
C GLU A 76 -4.97 -4.64 6.98
N ASN A 77 -6.24 -4.68 6.56
CA ASN A 77 -7.14 -5.80 6.81
C ASN A 77 -6.70 -7.09 6.10
N ARG A 78 -6.12 -7.00 4.90
CA ARG A 78 -5.70 -8.18 4.10
C ARG A 78 -4.30 -8.67 4.47
N ALA A 79 -3.41 -7.79 4.93
CA ALA A 79 -2.11 -8.21 5.43
C ALA A 79 -2.22 -8.94 6.76
N GLY A 80 -3.18 -8.54 7.60
CA GLY A 80 -3.49 -9.24 8.85
C GLY A 80 -2.23 -9.55 9.66
N ARG A 81 -1.99 -10.84 9.91
CA ARG A 81 -0.87 -11.33 10.73
C ARG A 81 0.50 -11.32 10.04
N GLY A 82 0.53 -11.12 8.72
CA GLY A 82 1.78 -11.03 7.94
C GLY A 82 2.37 -9.62 7.90
N LEU A 83 1.68 -8.63 8.49
CA LEU A 83 2.16 -7.26 8.55
C LEU A 83 3.04 -7.06 9.78
N THR A 84 4.29 -6.65 9.57
CA THR A 84 5.13 -6.26 10.70
C THR A 84 4.58 -4.99 11.36
N PRO A 85 4.79 -4.78 12.67
CA PRO A 85 4.33 -3.58 13.38
C PRO A 85 4.81 -2.28 12.73
N GLU A 86 6.05 -2.25 12.22
CA GLU A 86 6.62 -1.10 11.52
C GLU A 86 5.82 -0.78 10.26
N ARG A 87 5.44 -1.82 9.52
CA ARG A 87 4.68 -1.63 8.30
C ARG A 87 3.25 -1.19 8.57
N ARG A 88 2.63 -1.69 9.64
CA ARG A 88 1.34 -1.19 10.10
C ARG A 88 1.42 0.30 10.45
N HIS A 89 2.49 0.69 11.15
CA HIS A 89 2.72 2.11 11.47
C HIS A 89 2.90 2.96 10.20
N ALA A 90 3.63 2.47 9.21
CA ALA A 90 3.80 3.15 7.94
C ALA A 90 2.46 3.36 7.19
N VAL A 91 1.56 2.37 7.24
CA VAL A 91 0.20 2.47 6.65
C VAL A 91 -0.64 3.50 7.40
N GLU A 92 -0.57 3.54 8.74
CA GLU A 92 -1.26 4.56 9.54
C GLU A 92 -0.74 5.97 9.22
N GLN A 93 0.58 6.15 9.15
CA GLN A 93 1.19 7.42 8.75
C GLN A 93 0.77 7.82 7.33
N ALA A 94 0.66 6.87 6.41
CA ALA A 94 0.18 7.13 5.06
C ALA A 94 -1.29 7.60 5.05
N LYS A 95 -2.14 7.06 5.94
CA LYS A 95 -3.53 7.52 6.10
C LYS A 95 -3.56 8.98 6.58
N ASP A 96 -2.70 9.35 7.51
CA ASP A 96 -2.61 10.74 7.99
C ASP A 96 -2.05 11.69 6.93
N GLU A 97 -0.98 11.32 6.22
CA GLU A 97 -0.48 12.14 5.11
C GLU A 97 -1.56 12.31 4.02
N LEU A 98 -2.31 11.24 3.73
CA LEU A 98 -3.43 11.32 2.80
C LEU A 98 -4.49 12.31 3.30
N ARG A 99 -4.87 12.27 4.57
CA ARG A 99 -5.81 13.26 5.14
C ARG A 99 -5.28 14.69 4.98
N ARG A 100 -3.99 14.92 5.26
CA ARG A 100 -3.33 16.22 5.06
C ARG A 100 -3.39 16.68 3.61
N LEU A 101 -3.11 15.80 2.64
CA LEU A 101 -3.17 16.11 1.21
C LEU A 101 -4.58 16.50 0.73
N TYR A 102 -5.63 16.05 1.41
CA TYR A 102 -7.02 16.39 1.13
C TYR A 102 -7.62 17.43 2.10
N GLY A 103 -6.79 18.07 2.94
CA GLY A 103 -7.25 19.10 3.89
C GLY A 103 -8.18 18.58 4.99
N ARG A 104 -8.05 17.30 5.37
CA ARG A 104 -8.85 16.65 6.42
C ARG A 104 -8.06 16.54 7.74
N PRO A 105 -8.75 16.53 8.89
CA PRO A 105 -8.10 16.36 10.19
C PRO A 105 -7.45 14.98 10.31
N THR A 106 -6.15 14.96 10.63
CA THR A 106 -5.35 13.76 10.90
C THR A 106 -5.62 13.22 12.31
N LYS A 107 -5.47 11.91 12.53
CA LYS A 107 -5.71 11.33 13.87
C LYS A 107 -4.61 11.66 14.89
N GLY A 108 -3.43 12.12 14.45
CA GLY A 108 -2.25 12.34 15.30
C GLY A 108 -1.78 13.80 15.44
N THR A 109 -2.49 14.79 14.89
CA THR A 109 -2.13 16.20 15.07
C THR A 109 -3.41 16.99 15.37
N PRO A 110 -3.55 17.58 16.57
CA PRO A 110 -4.65 18.49 16.83
C PRO A 110 -4.53 19.69 15.87
N PRO A 111 -5.64 20.24 15.37
CA PRO A 111 -5.58 21.47 14.58
C PRO A 111 -4.93 22.56 15.43
N ALA A 112 -3.83 23.14 14.93
CA ALA A 112 -3.28 24.39 15.45
C ALA A 112 -4.08 25.57 14.88
#